data_AF-A0A839NM86-F1
#
_entry.id   AF-A0A839NM86-F1
#
_cell.length_a   1.000
_cell.length_b   1.000
_cell.length_c   1.000
_cell.angle_alpha   90.00
_cell.angle_beta   90.00
_cell.angle_gamma   90.00
#
_symmetry.space_group_name_H-M   'P 1'
#
loop_
_entity.id
_entity.type
_entity.pdbx_description
1 polymer ?
#
loop_
_entity_poly.entity_id
_entity_poly.type
_entity_poly.pdbx_seq_one_letter_code
_entity_poly.pdbx_strand_id
1 'polypeptide(L)'
;MSNIFRLLLVLFVGITSLLFSCKKVEHGTDVPILSINESTVSTIQVGKKLKVSFIANQVTDFTFSIVPVSAGEALITENITVDPNTFILSKEFDIPNQASWIGEALLKISYNSSGQIIEKTRPITFTESNPQMFLVGGSVAAGWEPTLALPMSLYDKESKTKFEIYEYVTVDGSGFKFLPTNVDWTDAFGKGATDGTLLQSGDAGNITVSSNDFYRIRMDAEAKTYEVSKSTWGVIGSATPKGWDSDTDLTFVGSKGVYTWKVTVNLVAGELKFRMDDDWAVNIGGDLSALQQDGANIAIATAGKYDIELSRTASGYSAKISKN
;
A
#
# COMPACT_ATOMS: atom_id res chain seq x y z
N MET A 1 27.51 57.92 107.93
CA MET A 1 26.63 56.98 108.65
C MET A 1 25.72 56.37 107.58
N SER A 2 25.70 55.03 107.41
CA SER A 2 25.18 54.31 106.22
C SER A 2 25.97 54.62 104.92
N ASN A 3 26.65 53.70 104.22
CA ASN A 3 26.27 52.44 103.55
C ASN A 3 25.54 52.70 102.20
N ILE A 4 26.18 52.43 101.04
CA ILE A 4 26.19 51.15 100.25
C ILE A 4 24.85 50.98 99.50
N PHE A 5 24.74 50.74 98.18
CA PHE A 5 25.67 50.39 97.07
C PHE A 5 25.09 50.97 95.73
N ARG A 6 25.60 50.86 94.48
CA ARG A 6 26.66 50.15 93.69
C ARG A 6 27.29 51.19 92.70
N LEU A 7 28.48 51.07 92.09
CA LEU A 7 29.10 50.07 91.18
C LEU A 7 28.53 50.13 89.73
N LEU A 8 29.14 50.86 88.76
CA LEU A 8 30.29 50.50 87.85
C LEU A 8 29.90 49.53 86.70
N LEU A 9 30.50 49.48 85.49
CA LEU A 9 31.38 50.33 84.64
C LEU A 9 31.26 49.67 83.20
N VAL A 10 30.98 50.37 82.08
CA VAL A 10 31.94 50.91 81.06
C VAL A 10 32.35 50.01 79.85
N LEU A 11 32.26 50.65 78.67
CA LEU A 11 33.02 50.50 77.39
C LEU A 11 32.90 49.29 76.42
N PHE A 12 32.50 49.68 75.19
CA PHE A 12 33.17 49.51 73.89
C PHE A 12 33.13 48.20 73.07
N VAL A 13 32.40 48.31 71.95
CA VAL A 13 32.81 48.03 70.55
C VAL A 13 33.34 46.63 70.19
N GLY A 14 32.57 45.96 69.32
CA GLY A 14 33.03 44.94 68.40
C GLY A 14 32.07 44.83 67.21
N ILE A 15 32.53 45.17 66.00
CA ILE A 15 31.74 45.04 64.77
C ILE A 15 32.02 43.67 64.13
N THR A 16 31.00 42.85 63.95
CA THR A 16 31.05 41.67 63.07
C THR A 16 29.78 41.58 62.22
N SER A 17 29.95 41.63 60.90
CA SER A 17 28.87 41.58 59.92
C SER A 17 28.41 40.14 59.66
N LEU A 18 27.30 39.72 60.25
CA LEU A 18 26.66 38.44 59.93
C LEU A 18 25.84 38.56 58.65
N LEU A 19 26.43 38.12 57.54
CA LEU A 19 25.71 37.89 56.29
C LEU A 19 24.73 36.71 56.48
N PHE A 20 23.44 37.00 56.60
CA PHE A 20 22.41 35.98 56.46
C PHE A 20 22.42 35.46 55.03
N SER A 21 23.03 34.29 54.83
CA SER A 21 22.90 33.54 53.59
C SER A 21 21.44 33.10 53.44
N CYS A 22 20.69 33.83 52.62
CA CYS A 22 19.42 33.34 52.09
C CYS A 22 19.69 32.11 51.24
N LYS A 23 19.64 30.93 51.88
CA LYS A 23 19.71 29.64 51.19
C LYS A 23 18.51 29.55 50.26
N LYS A 24 18.71 29.95 49.00
CA LYS A 24 17.72 29.85 47.93
C LYS A 24 17.38 28.36 47.76
N VAL A 25 16.27 27.93 48.34
CA VAL A 25 15.78 26.56 48.18
C VAL A 25 15.12 26.51 46.80
N GLU A 26 15.94 26.23 45.79
CA GLU A 26 15.45 25.91 44.46
C GLU A 26 14.77 24.54 44.52
N HIS A 27 13.48 24.53 44.83
CA HIS A 27 12.59 23.41 44.55
C HIS A 27 12.29 23.31 43.04
N GLY A 28 13.36 23.32 42.24
CA GLY A 28 13.38 22.68 40.93
C GLY A 28 13.45 21.18 41.16
N THR A 29 12.34 20.57 41.56
CA THR A 29 12.17 19.14 41.36
C THR A 29 11.97 18.96 39.86
N ASP A 30 13.03 18.58 39.17
CA ASP A 30 12.96 18.22 37.75
C ASP A 30 12.10 16.97 37.61
N VAL A 31 10.81 17.17 37.35
CA VAL A 31 9.84 16.10 37.12
C VAL A 31 10.06 15.57 35.70
N PRO A 32 10.19 14.24 35.49
CA PRO A 32 10.23 13.65 34.16
C PRO A 32 9.03 14.06 33.30
N ILE A 33 9.30 14.63 32.12
CA ILE A 33 8.28 15.05 31.16
C ILE A 33 8.43 14.23 29.89
N LEU A 34 7.36 13.53 29.51
CA LEU A 34 7.18 12.97 28.17
C LEU A 34 5.92 13.56 27.51
N SER A 35 5.95 13.80 26.20
CA SER A 35 4.75 14.09 25.40
C SER A 35 4.91 13.66 23.94
N ILE A 36 3.79 13.44 23.25
CA ILE A 36 3.77 13.23 21.79
C ILE A 36 3.72 14.61 21.14
N ASN A 37 4.77 14.97 20.41
CA ASN A 37 4.98 16.28 19.79
C ASN A 37 3.85 16.62 18.80
N GLU A 38 3.39 17.87 18.78
CA GLU A 38 2.31 18.39 17.92
C GLU A 38 2.51 18.08 16.43
N SER A 39 3.75 17.97 15.94
CA SER A 39 4.11 17.56 14.58
C SER A 39 3.71 16.13 14.17
N THR A 40 3.33 15.25 15.12
CA THR A 40 2.84 13.90 14.82
C THR A 40 1.48 13.98 14.11
N VAL A 41 1.30 13.29 12.99
CA VAL A 41 0.03 13.31 12.24
C VAL A 41 -1.14 12.78 13.06
N SER A 42 -2.32 13.40 12.93
CA SER A 42 -3.59 12.94 13.51
C SER A 42 -4.38 12.01 12.58
N THR A 43 -3.94 11.83 11.34
CA THR A 43 -4.56 10.92 10.36
C THR A 43 -3.49 10.31 9.48
N ILE A 44 -3.58 9.01 9.21
CA ILE A 44 -2.69 8.31 8.28
C ILE A 44 -3.43 7.14 7.60
N GLN A 45 -3.10 6.82 6.35
CA GLN A 45 -3.58 5.60 5.72
C GLN A 45 -2.84 4.38 6.26
N VAL A 46 -3.54 3.25 6.37
CA VAL A 46 -2.92 1.93 6.62
C VAL A 46 -1.91 1.58 5.51
N GLY A 47 -0.90 0.75 5.79
CA GLY A 47 0.18 0.46 4.82
C GLY A 47 1.17 1.62 4.60
N LYS A 48 1.28 2.56 5.53
CA LYS A 48 2.25 3.67 5.53
C LYS A 48 3.08 3.66 6.83
N LYS A 49 4.28 4.26 6.80
CA LYS A 49 5.07 4.48 8.03
C LYS A 49 4.48 5.64 8.83
N LEU A 50 4.02 5.36 10.05
CA LEU A 50 3.65 6.39 11.01
C LEU A 50 4.91 6.91 11.70
N LYS A 51 5.28 8.15 11.42
CA LYS A 51 6.33 8.86 12.16
C LYS A 51 5.75 9.54 13.39
N VAL A 52 6.12 9.06 14.58
CA VAL A 52 5.78 9.70 15.85
C VAL A 52 7.01 10.44 16.37
N SER A 53 6.81 11.71 16.73
CA SER A 53 7.83 12.53 17.39
C SER A 53 7.46 12.69 18.86
N PHE A 54 8.43 12.52 19.75
CA PHE A 54 8.28 12.62 21.19
C PHE A 54 9.16 13.73 21.73
N ILE A 55 8.66 14.47 22.73
CA ILE A 55 9.46 15.39 23.54
C ILE A 55 9.71 14.68 24.87
N ALA A 56 10.97 14.52 25.25
CA ALA A 56 11.40 13.86 26.47
C ALA A 56 12.32 14.79 27.27
N ASN A 57 12.14 14.85 28.58
CA ASN A 57 13.03 15.54 29.51
C ASN A 57 13.15 14.70 30.77
N GLN A 58 14.37 14.24 31.09
CA GLN A 58 14.69 13.36 32.22
C GLN A 58 13.85 12.07 32.26
N VAL A 59 13.49 11.56 31.08
CA VAL A 59 12.88 10.24 30.84
C VAL A 59 13.90 9.40 30.08
N THR A 60 14.34 8.28 30.66
CA THR A 60 15.31 7.35 30.06
C THR A 60 14.66 6.29 29.18
N ASP A 61 13.42 5.94 29.49
CA ASP A 61 12.65 4.90 28.82
C ASP A 61 11.14 5.15 29.00
N PHE A 62 10.36 4.68 28.03
CA PHE A 62 8.90 4.68 28.10
C PHE A 62 8.30 3.58 27.23
N THR A 63 7.09 3.14 27.58
CA THR A 63 6.28 2.27 26.72
C THR A 63 5.43 3.13 25.80
N PHE A 64 5.54 2.89 24.48
CA PHE A 64 4.62 3.40 23.47
C PHE A 64 3.62 2.31 23.09
N SER A 65 2.38 2.67 22.75
CA SER A 65 1.39 1.75 22.21
C SER A 65 0.40 2.41 21.27
N ILE A 66 -0.17 1.64 20.35
CA ILE A 66 -1.29 2.05 19.49
C ILE A 66 -2.52 1.24 19.92
N VAL A 67 -3.55 1.91 20.47
CA VAL A 67 -4.72 1.26 21.07
C VAL A 67 -5.99 1.68 20.35
N PRO A 68 -6.76 0.80 19.69
CA PRO A 68 -8.02 1.17 19.04
C PRO A 68 -9.07 1.53 20.09
N VAL A 69 -9.82 2.61 19.83
CA VAL A 69 -10.92 3.07 20.70
C VAL A 69 -12.02 2.00 20.82
N SER A 70 -12.16 1.16 19.78
CA SER A 70 -13.14 0.07 19.69
C SER A 70 -12.74 -1.22 20.40
N ALA A 71 -11.45 -1.48 20.62
CA ALA A 71 -10.94 -2.81 21.01
C ALA A 71 -10.23 -2.84 22.38
N GLY A 72 -9.61 -1.74 22.81
CA GLY A 72 -8.93 -1.62 24.12
C GLY A 72 -7.60 -2.38 24.26
N GLU A 73 -7.42 -3.50 23.53
CA GLU A 73 -6.13 -4.17 23.36
C GLU A 73 -5.21 -3.39 22.40
N ALA A 74 -3.89 -3.44 22.61
CA ALA A 74 -2.94 -2.68 21.80
C ALA A 74 -2.55 -3.43 20.52
N LEU A 75 -2.64 -2.76 19.36
CA LEU A 75 -2.18 -3.30 18.07
C LEU A 75 -0.65 -3.37 17.97
N ILE A 76 0.02 -2.41 18.62
CA ILE A 76 1.47 -2.38 18.85
C ILE A 76 1.69 -1.93 20.30
N THR A 77 2.65 -2.57 20.97
CA THR A 77 3.28 -2.09 22.21
C THR A 77 4.79 -2.26 22.08
N GLU A 78 5.56 -1.22 22.40
CA GLU A 78 7.01 -1.24 22.31
C GLU A 78 7.64 -0.38 23.42
N ASN A 79 8.78 -0.81 23.97
CA ASN A 79 9.56 0.01 24.90
C ASN A 79 10.63 0.79 24.13
N ILE A 80 10.72 2.08 24.39
CA ILE A 80 11.58 3.03 23.69
C ILE A 80 12.54 3.66 24.70
N THR A 81 13.83 3.37 24.55
CA THR A 81 14.92 4.05 25.27
C THR A 81 15.16 5.43 24.67
N VAL A 82 15.53 6.39 25.52
CA VAL A 82 15.89 7.77 25.15
C VAL A 82 17.35 8.02 25.55
N ASP A 83 18.17 8.48 24.62
CA ASP A 83 19.53 8.92 24.94
C ASP A 83 19.49 10.09 25.94
N PRO A 84 20.28 10.09 27.03
CA PRO A 84 20.19 11.10 28.10
C PRO A 84 20.41 12.57 27.69
N ASN A 85 20.89 12.82 26.46
CA ASN A 85 21.11 14.16 25.91
C ASN A 85 20.06 14.56 24.84
N THR A 86 19.05 13.72 24.58
CA THR A 86 18.10 13.85 23.46
C THR A 86 16.73 14.31 23.94
N PHE A 87 16.45 15.61 23.78
CA PHE A 87 15.17 16.22 24.18
C PHE A 87 14.00 15.95 23.21
N ILE A 88 14.31 15.65 21.95
CA ILE A 88 13.33 15.32 20.91
C ILE A 88 13.84 14.10 20.16
N LEU A 89 13.05 13.03 20.13
CA LEU A 89 13.27 11.86 19.30
C LEU A 89 12.11 11.67 18.33
N SER A 90 12.36 11.02 17.20
CA SER A 90 11.32 10.54 16.29
C SER A 90 11.54 9.07 15.99
N LYS A 91 10.46 8.30 15.93
CA LYS A 91 10.48 6.89 15.52
C LYS A 91 9.41 6.64 14.46
N GLU A 92 9.72 5.74 13.52
CA GLU A 92 8.80 5.31 12.48
C GLU A 92 8.28 3.91 12.81
N PHE A 93 6.98 3.73 12.70
CA PHE A 93 6.26 2.48 12.93
C PHE A 93 5.59 2.06 11.62
N ASP A 94 5.86 0.85 11.14
CA ASP A 94 5.19 0.29 9.98
C ASP A 94 3.74 -0.08 10.35
N ILE A 95 2.76 0.58 9.72
CA ILE A 95 1.34 0.31 9.92
C ILE A 95 0.89 -0.74 8.91
N PRO A 96 0.47 -1.96 9.32
CA PRO A 96 -0.03 -2.99 8.42
C PRO A 96 -1.20 -2.51 7.55
N ASN A 97 -1.27 -2.95 6.30
CA ASN A 97 -2.32 -2.57 5.34
C ASN A 97 -3.62 -3.38 5.53
N GLN A 98 -4.09 -3.51 6.77
CA GLN A 98 -5.16 -4.44 7.16
C GLN A 98 -6.44 -3.71 7.59
N ALA A 99 -7.60 -4.30 7.28
CA ALA A 99 -8.89 -3.72 7.66
C ALA A 99 -9.10 -3.61 9.19
N SER A 100 -8.48 -4.49 9.97
CA SER A 100 -8.47 -4.49 11.44
C SER A 100 -7.81 -3.24 12.05
N TRP A 101 -7.00 -2.50 11.29
CA TRP A 101 -6.35 -1.27 11.72
C TRP A 101 -7.18 -0.01 11.46
N ILE A 102 -8.21 -0.08 10.62
CA ILE A 102 -8.97 1.10 10.17
C ILE A 102 -9.92 1.58 11.29
N GLY A 103 -9.87 2.86 11.62
CA GLY A 103 -10.72 3.48 12.65
C GLY A 103 -10.00 4.49 13.54
N GLU A 104 -10.62 4.81 14.67
CA GLU A 104 -10.03 5.68 15.70
C GLU A 104 -9.16 4.89 16.68
N ALA A 105 -7.98 5.43 16.97
CA ALA A 105 -7.04 4.87 17.92
C ALA A 105 -6.39 5.97 18.78
N LEU A 106 -5.77 5.55 19.88
CA LEU A 106 -4.96 6.37 20.77
C LEU A 106 -3.50 5.95 20.62
N LEU A 107 -2.66 6.92 20.21
CA LEU A 107 -1.23 6.86 20.43
C LEU A 107 -1.00 7.08 21.92
N LYS A 108 -0.65 6.01 22.64
CA LYS A 108 -0.45 6.00 24.09
C LYS A 108 1.04 6.00 24.42
N ILE A 109 1.42 6.77 25.43
CA ILE A 109 2.73 6.71 26.08
C ILE A 109 2.53 6.50 27.58
N SER A 110 3.37 5.66 28.19
CA SER A 110 3.36 5.34 29.61
C SER A 110 4.80 5.33 30.14
N TYR A 111 5.09 6.08 31.19
CA TYR A 111 6.45 6.25 31.72
C TYR A 111 6.46 6.44 33.24
N ASN A 112 7.58 6.17 33.90
CA ASN A 112 7.71 6.40 35.34
C ASN A 112 8.09 7.86 35.64
N SER A 113 7.38 8.49 36.57
CA SER A 113 7.74 9.78 37.16
C SER A 113 7.68 9.67 38.67
N SER A 114 8.85 9.75 39.33
CA SER A 114 8.97 9.74 40.80
C SER A 114 8.28 8.55 41.51
N GLY A 115 8.22 7.39 40.86
CA GLY A 115 7.58 6.18 41.39
C GLY A 115 6.11 6.00 40.98
N GLN A 116 5.51 6.96 40.27
CA GLN A 116 4.16 6.84 39.69
C GLN A 116 4.25 6.54 38.19
N ILE A 117 3.31 5.76 37.66
CA ILE A 117 3.15 5.57 36.22
C ILE A 117 2.29 6.73 35.69
N ILE A 118 2.84 7.49 34.75
CA ILE A 118 2.17 8.59 34.07
C ILE A 118 1.81 8.15 32.65
N GLU A 119 0.52 8.19 32.34
CA GLU A 119 0.01 7.88 31.01
C GLU A 119 -0.44 9.15 30.30
N LYS A 120 -0.16 9.26 28.98
CA LYS A 120 -0.71 10.30 28.11
C LYS A 120 -1.11 9.70 26.78
N THR A 121 -2.13 10.26 26.14
CA THR A 121 -2.67 9.79 24.87
C THR A 121 -2.83 10.91 23.86
N ARG A 122 -2.74 10.59 22.58
CA ARG A 122 -3.12 11.46 21.46
C ARG A 122 -4.02 10.67 20.49
N PRO A 123 -5.16 11.22 20.04
CA PRO A 123 -5.98 10.55 19.04
C PRO A 123 -5.27 10.50 17.67
N ILE A 124 -5.49 9.41 16.94
CA ILE A 124 -5.15 9.24 15.53
C ILE A 124 -6.29 8.49 14.82
N THR A 125 -6.56 8.85 13.57
CA THR A 125 -7.46 8.11 12.68
C THR A 125 -6.64 7.34 11.65
N PHE A 126 -6.80 6.02 11.61
CA PHE A 126 -6.29 5.18 10.54
C PHE A 126 -7.35 5.06 9.45
N THR A 127 -7.03 5.53 8.25
CA THR A 127 -7.94 5.52 7.09
C THR A 127 -7.58 4.43 6.09
N GLU A 128 -8.53 4.06 5.23
CA GLU A 128 -8.28 3.06 4.20
C GLU A 128 -7.22 3.52 3.19
N SER A 129 -6.28 2.63 2.89
CA SER A 129 -5.40 2.72 1.74
C SER A 129 -6.09 2.11 0.51
N ASN A 130 -6.23 2.93 -0.53
CA ASN A 130 -6.61 2.52 -1.88
C ASN A 130 -5.42 2.79 -2.82
N PRO A 131 -4.36 1.95 -2.77
CA PRO A 131 -3.16 2.18 -3.55
C PRO A 131 -3.41 1.91 -5.03
N GLN A 132 -2.70 2.65 -5.88
CA GLN A 132 -2.81 2.56 -7.34
C GLN A 132 -1.46 2.18 -7.95
N MET A 133 -1.51 1.56 -9.13
CA MET A 133 -0.37 1.31 -9.98
C MET A 133 -0.82 1.46 -11.43
N PHE A 134 0.04 2.03 -12.28
CA PHE A 134 -0.26 2.28 -13.68
C PHE A 134 0.85 1.73 -14.58
N LEU A 135 0.50 1.21 -15.74
CA LEU A 135 1.43 0.72 -16.76
C LEU A 135 1.71 1.82 -17.79
N VAL A 136 2.98 2.14 -18.02
CA VAL A 136 3.43 3.15 -18.98
C VAL A 136 4.55 2.59 -19.86
N GLY A 137 4.59 2.95 -21.14
CA GLY A 137 5.66 2.51 -22.04
C GLY A 137 5.29 2.58 -23.51
N GLY A 138 6.29 2.84 -24.36
CA GLY A 138 6.13 2.82 -25.81
C GLY A 138 5.68 1.45 -26.35
N SER A 139 5.92 0.36 -25.61
CA SER A 139 5.44 -0.98 -25.96
C SER A 139 3.95 -1.22 -25.70
N VAL A 140 3.24 -0.30 -25.04
CA VAL A 140 1.79 -0.41 -24.75
C VAL A 140 1.02 0.83 -25.22
N ALA A 141 -0.31 0.85 -25.06
CA ALA A 141 -1.18 1.89 -25.61
C ALA A 141 -0.94 3.31 -25.04
N ALA A 142 -0.43 3.42 -23.80
CA ALA A 142 -0.13 4.70 -23.16
C ALA A 142 1.02 5.50 -23.82
N GLY A 143 1.94 4.81 -24.50
CA GLY A 143 3.23 5.41 -24.84
C GLY A 143 4.04 5.77 -23.59
N TRP A 144 5.03 6.66 -23.73
CA TRP A 144 5.88 7.14 -22.63
C TRP A 144 5.29 8.35 -21.87
N GLU A 145 3.96 8.48 -21.85
CA GLU A 145 3.23 9.62 -21.28
C GLU A 145 2.55 9.22 -19.95
N PRO A 146 3.02 9.71 -18.79
CA PRO A 146 2.44 9.38 -17.48
C PRO A 146 0.95 9.67 -17.36
N THR A 147 0.45 10.74 -17.98
CA THR A 147 -0.98 11.11 -17.91
C THR A 147 -1.90 10.17 -18.69
N LEU A 148 -1.34 9.32 -19.56
CA LEU A 148 -2.04 8.29 -20.32
C LEU A 148 -1.76 6.87 -19.78
N ALA A 149 -1.03 6.72 -18.68
CA ALA A 149 -0.66 5.43 -18.11
C ALA A 149 -1.89 4.58 -17.73
N LEU A 150 -1.87 3.29 -18.07
CA LEU A 150 -3.03 2.40 -18.00
C LEU A 150 -3.23 1.89 -16.56
N PRO A 151 -4.39 2.07 -15.92
CA PRO A 151 -4.60 1.66 -14.53
C PRO A 151 -4.60 0.13 -14.39
N MET A 152 -3.85 -0.36 -13.40
CA MET A 152 -3.80 -1.77 -13.03
C MET A 152 -4.82 -2.11 -11.93
N SER A 153 -5.28 -3.36 -11.91
CA SER A 153 -6.21 -3.89 -10.91
C SER A 153 -5.47 -4.67 -9.82
N LEU A 154 -5.95 -4.65 -8.57
CA LEU A 154 -5.45 -5.56 -7.53
C LEU A 154 -5.90 -7.00 -7.80
N TYR A 155 -4.95 -7.93 -7.95
CA TYR A 155 -5.26 -9.37 -8.02
C TYR A 155 -5.23 -10.07 -6.65
N ASP A 156 -4.65 -9.41 -5.64
CA ASP A 156 -4.72 -9.76 -4.24
C ASP A 156 -5.24 -8.54 -3.47
N LYS A 157 -6.49 -8.63 -3.02
CA LYS A 157 -7.19 -7.56 -2.32
C LYS A 157 -6.77 -7.43 -0.85
N GLU A 158 -6.08 -8.42 -0.30
CA GLU A 158 -5.64 -8.44 1.10
C GLU A 158 -4.23 -7.87 1.24
N SER A 159 -3.32 -8.15 0.30
CA SER A 159 -2.00 -7.49 0.30
C SER A 159 -2.08 -6.03 -0.13
N LYS A 160 -2.95 -5.71 -1.09
CA LYS A 160 -3.07 -4.38 -1.74
C LYS A 160 -1.74 -3.85 -2.35
N THR A 161 -0.75 -4.72 -2.51
CA THR A 161 0.58 -4.43 -3.07
C THR A 161 0.81 -5.10 -4.43
N LYS A 162 -0.12 -5.95 -4.85
CA LYS A 162 -0.04 -6.85 -6.01
C LYS A 162 -1.04 -6.46 -7.09
N PHE A 163 -0.51 -5.96 -8.19
CA PHE A 163 -1.27 -5.37 -9.29
C PHE A 163 -1.13 -6.19 -10.57
N GLU A 164 -2.19 -6.30 -11.36
CA GLU A 164 -2.16 -6.89 -12.70
C GLU A 164 -2.94 -6.09 -13.75
N ILE A 165 -2.54 -6.27 -14.99
CA ILE A 165 -3.19 -5.73 -16.18
C ILE A 165 -2.94 -6.68 -17.36
N TYR A 166 -3.84 -6.67 -18.35
CA TYR A 166 -3.78 -7.53 -19.52
C TYR A 166 -3.70 -6.67 -20.78
N GLU A 167 -2.57 -6.61 -21.47
CA GLU A 167 -2.35 -5.64 -22.56
C GLU A 167 -1.64 -6.29 -23.76
N TYR A 168 -1.85 -5.74 -24.95
CA TYR A 168 -1.03 -6.09 -26.12
C TYR A 168 0.30 -5.33 -26.05
N VAL A 169 1.40 -6.08 -25.99
CA VAL A 169 2.76 -5.55 -25.83
C VAL A 169 3.57 -5.83 -27.08
N THR A 170 4.29 -4.84 -27.59
CA THR A 170 5.16 -4.99 -28.77
C THR A 170 6.64 -4.82 -28.47
N VAL A 171 7.50 -5.47 -29.26
CA VAL A 171 8.97 -5.41 -29.10
C VAL A 171 9.58 -4.08 -29.54
N ASP A 172 8.92 -3.36 -30.46
CA ASP A 172 9.41 -2.13 -31.08
C ASP A 172 9.32 -0.88 -30.19
N GLY A 173 8.49 -0.92 -29.15
CA GLY A 173 8.20 0.22 -28.28
C GLY A 173 9.24 0.53 -27.20
N SER A 174 10.38 -0.16 -27.19
CA SER A 174 11.45 -0.04 -26.19
C SER A 174 11.03 -0.39 -24.75
N GLY A 175 9.91 -1.11 -24.57
CA GLY A 175 9.48 -1.66 -23.29
C GLY A 175 8.47 -0.79 -22.52
N PHE A 176 8.36 -1.09 -21.23
CA PHE A 176 7.44 -0.45 -20.27
C PHE A 176 8.02 -0.36 -18.85
N LYS A 177 7.32 0.39 -18.00
CA LYS A 177 7.55 0.63 -16.56
C LYS A 177 6.21 0.68 -15.83
N PHE A 178 6.24 0.73 -14.50
CA PHE A 178 5.08 0.99 -13.66
C PHE A 178 5.22 2.32 -12.91
N LEU A 179 4.11 3.02 -12.70
CA LEU A 179 4.04 4.28 -11.94
C LEU A 179 3.09 4.16 -10.74
N PRO A 180 3.43 4.67 -9.55
CA PRO A 180 2.50 4.81 -8.43
C PRO A 180 1.41 5.88 -8.67
N THR A 181 1.62 6.80 -9.60
CA THR A 181 0.67 7.85 -10.00
C THR A 181 0.64 7.99 -11.52
N ASN A 182 -0.46 8.45 -12.10
CA ASN A 182 -0.54 8.83 -13.51
C ASN A 182 -0.19 10.33 -13.74
N VAL A 183 0.81 10.85 -13.01
CA VAL A 183 1.20 12.26 -13.03
C VAL A 183 2.63 12.43 -13.54
N ASP A 184 3.59 11.73 -12.95
CA ASP A 184 5.01 11.85 -13.27
C ASP A 184 5.80 10.56 -12.96
N TRP A 185 7.13 10.65 -12.96
CA TRP A 185 8.06 9.52 -12.79
C TRP A 185 8.52 9.29 -11.34
N THR A 186 7.94 9.99 -10.36
CA THR A 186 8.27 9.84 -8.93
C THR A 186 7.97 8.43 -8.45
N ASP A 187 8.92 7.81 -7.74
CA ASP A 187 8.84 6.44 -7.22
C ASP A 187 8.46 5.36 -8.26
N ALA A 188 8.67 5.64 -9.56
CA ALA A 188 8.44 4.70 -10.64
C ALA A 188 9.24 3.40 -10.49
N PHE A 189 8.65 2.28 -10.94
CA PHE A 189 9.29 0.97 -10.94
C PHE A 189 9.68 0.58 -12.37
N GLY A 190 10.94 0.22 -12.55
CA GLY A 190 11.46 -0.39 -13.78
C GLY A 190 12.19 -1.70 -13.50
N LYS A 191 12.83 -2.24 -14.54
CA LYS A 191 13.58 -3.50 -14.45
C LYS A 191 14.74 -3.41 -13.45
N GLY A 192 14.79 -4.37 -12.54
CA GLY A 192 15.86 -4.57 -11.56
C GLY A 192 17.09 -5.29 -12.12
N ALA A 193 18.00 -5.69 -11.22
CA ALA A 193 19.28 -6.28 -11.60
C ALA A 193 19.17 -7.70 -12.19
N THR A 194 18.12 -8.45 -11.82
CA THR A 194 17.80 -9.76 -12.39
C THR A 194 16.41 -9.74 -13.03
N ASP A 195 16.17 -10.63 -13.99
CA ASP A 195 14.84 -10.73 -14.62
C ASP A 195 13.77 -11.11 -13.59
N GLY A 196 12.55 -10.59 -13.77
CA GLY A 196 11.46 -10.73 -12.80
C GLY A 196 11.61 -9.88 -11.51
N THR A 197 12.65 -9.06 -11.37
CA THR A 197 12.81 -8.13 -10.22
C THR A 197 12.64 -6.67 -10.64
N LEU A 198 12.24 -5.82 -9.70
CA LEU A 198 12.02 -4.39 -9.90
C LEU A 198 13.05 -3.54 -9.16
N LEU A 199 13.45 -2.43 -9.81
CA LEU A 199 14.10 -1.31 -9.16
C LEU A 199 13.11 -0.14 -9.11
N GLN A 200 12.86 0.36 -7.90
CA GLN A 200 12.07 1.56 -7.66
C GLN A 200 12.96 2.80 -7.84
N SER A 201 13.01 3.31 -9.06
CA SER A 201 13.70 4.54 -9.48
C SER A 201 13.20 4.94 -10.87
N GLY A 202 13.05 6.25 -11.12
CA GLY A 202 12.80 6.79 -12.46
C GLY A 202 13.86 6.34 -13.48
N ASP A 203 15.11 6.21 -13.04
CA ASP A 203 16.27 5.81 -13.87
C ASP A 203 16.38 4.29 -14.09
N ALA A 204 15.47 3.48 -13.53
CA ALA A 204 15.49 2.03 -13.71
C ALA A 204 15.35 1.61 -15.18
N GLY A 205 15.75 0.39 -15.52
CA GLY A 205 15.64 -0.12 -16.89
C GLY A 205 14.18 -0.30 -17.34
N ASN A 206 13.95 -0.44 -18.64
CA ASN A 206 12.63 -0.81 -19.16
C ASN A 206 12.44 -2.33 -19.11
N ILE A 207 11.22 -2.78 -18.85
CA ILE A 207 10.81 -4.19 -18.98
C ILE A 207 10.40 -4.43 -20.43
N THR A 208 10.87 -5.53 -21.03
CA THR A 208 10.77 -5.80 -22.47
C THR A 208 10.29 -7.22 -22.74
N VAL A 209 9.40 -7.39 -23.72
CA VAL A 209 8.97 -8.70 -24.23
C VAL A 209 9.80 -9.16 -25.43
N SER A 210 9.83 -10.47 -25.69
CA SER A 210 10.57 -11.09 -26.81
C SER A 210 9.75 -11.28 -28.09
N SER A 211 8.43 -11.09 -28.03
CA SER A 211 7.51 -11.17 -29.18
C SER A 211 6.37 -10.17 -29.02
N ASN A 212 5.78 -9.73 -30.14
CA ASN A 212 4.50 -9.03 -30.10
C ASN A 212 3.41 -10.03 -29.70
N ASP A 213 2.70 -9.80 -28.59
CA ASP A 213 1.62 -10.68 -28.14
C ASP A 213 0.69 -10.00 -27.13
N PHE A 214 -0.39 -10.69 -26.76
CA PHE A 214 -1.23 -10.31 -25.63
C PHE A 214 -0.67 -10.93 -24.33
N TYR A 215 -0.43 -10.10 -23.32
CA TYR A 215 0.26 -10.50 -22.10
C TYR A 215 -0.56 -10.16 -20.85
N ARG A 216 -0.55 -11.07 -19.88
CA ARG A 216 -0.80 -10.76 -18.47
C ARG A 216 0.50 -10.19 -17.89
N ILE A 217 0.40 -9.00 -17.31
CA ILE A 217 1.51 -8.31 -16.65
C ILE A 217 1.13 -8.16 -15.19
N ARG A 218 1.94 -8.73 -14.29
CA ARG A 218 1.79 -8.60 -12.84
C ARG A 218 3.00 -7.90 -12.24
N MET A 219 2.78 -7.21 -11.13
CA MET A 219 3.85 -6.73 -10.26
C MET A 219 3.46 -6.79 -8.79
N ASP A 220 4.46 -6.97 -7.94
CA ASP A 220 4.35 -6.84 -6.48
C ASP A 220 5.26 -5.70 -6.05
N ALA A 221 4.67 -4.62 -5.53
CA ALA A 221 5.37 -3.41 -5.12
C ALA A 221 6.18 -3.57 -3.82
N GLU A 222 5.86 -4.59 -3.02
CA GLU A 222 6.46 -4.87 -1.71
C GLU A 222 7.61 -5.88 -1.85
N ALA A 223 7.36 -7.01 -2.53
CA ALA A 223 8.39 -7.99 -2.89
C ALA A 223 9.34 -7.47 -3.99
N LYS A 224 8.95 -6.41 -4.71
CA LYS A 224 9.66 -5.79 -5.84
C LYS A 224 9.95 -6.80 -6.95
N THR A 225 8.91 -7.49 -7.39
CA THR A 225 8.93 -8.49 -8.47
C THR A 225 7.92 -8.18 -9.58
N TYR A 226 8.11 -8.77 -10.75
CA TYR A 226 7.16 -8.74 -11.86
C TYR A 226 7.05 -10.08 -12.56
N GLU A 227 5.91 -10.34 -13.19
CA GLU A 227 5.64 -11.48 -14.06
C GLU A 227 5.12 -10.94 -15.41
N VAL A 228 5.58 -11.51 -16.53
CA VAL A 228 5.04 -11.20 -17.87
C VAL A 228 4.80 -12.51 -18.61
N SER A 229 3.57 -13.00 -18.55
CA SER A 229 3.12 -14.26 -19.13
C SER A 229 2.19 -13.99 -20.32
N LYS A 230 2.28 -14.80 -21.38
CA LYS A 230 1.33 -14.70 -22.50
C LYS A 230 -0.06 -15.11 -22.02
N SER A 231 -1.09 -14.41 -22.47
CA SER A 231 -2.47 -14.70 -22.11
C SER A 231 -3.32 -14.96 -23.35
N THR A 232 -4.09 -16.05 -23.29
CA THR A 232 -4.87 -16.58 -24.42
C THR A 232 -6.36 -16.56 -24.11
N TRP A 233 -7.18 -16.58 -25.15
CA TRP A 233 -8.61 -16.84 -25.06
C TRP A 233 -8.95 -18.06 -25.91
N GLY A 234 -9.79 -18.93 -25.38
CA GLY A 234 -10.38 -20.05 -26.10
C GLY A 234 -11.91 -20.09 -25.97
N VAL A 235 -12.53 -20.97 -26.76
CA VAL A 235 -13.91 -21.43 -26.52
C VAL A 235 -13.93 -22.90 -26.10
N ILE A 236 -14.65 -23.20 -25.04
CA ILE A 236 -14.82 -24.52 -24.45
C ILE A 236 -16.30 -24.84 -24.31
N GLY A 237 -16.71 -26.11 -24.44
CA GLY A 237 -18.09 -26.55 -24.24
C GLY A 237 -18.57 -27.66 -25.16
N SER A 238 -19.74 -28.21 -24.86
CA SER A 238 -20.34 -29.33 -25.61
C SER A 238 -20.60 -29.06 -27.10
N ALA A 239 -20.62 -27.79 -27.52
CA ALA A 239 -20.69 -27.40 -28.93
C ALA A 239 -19.33 -27.42 -29.65
N THR A 240 -18.19 -27.43 -28.94
CA THR A 240 -16.85 -27.31 -29.54
C THR A 240 -16.22 -28.67 -29.89
N PRO A 241 -15.19 -28.72 -30.75
CA PRO A 241 -14.53 -29.98 -31.13
C PRO A 241 -13.88 -30.78 -29.98
N LYS A 242 -13.64 -30.14 -28.82
CA LYS A 242 -13.00 -30.75 -27.64
C LYS A 242 -13.94 -30.90 -26.43
N GLY A 243 -15.23 -30.57 -26.57
CA GLY A 243 -16.17 -30.65 -25.45
C GLY A 243 -15.79 -29.74 -24.28
N TRP A 244 -15.90 -30.25 -23.06
CA TRP A 244 -15.47 -29.58 -21.82
C TRP A 244 -14.05 -29.99 -21.38
N ASP A 245 -13.29 -30.71 -22.21
CA ASP A 245 -11.99 -31.29 -21.82
C ASP A 245 -10.80 -30.34 -22.07
N SER A 246 -10.89 -29.41 -23.02
CA SER A 246 -9.86 -28.43 -23.38
C SER A 246 -10.42 -27.34 -24.30
N ASP A 247 -9.82 -26.15 -24.30
CA ASP A 247 -10.25 -25.01 -25.13
C ASP A 247 -10.00 -25.21 -26.64
N THR A 248 -10.75 -24.50 -27.48
CA THR A 248 -10.36 -24.22 -28.87
C THR A 248 -9.92 -22.78 -28.98
N ASP A 249 -8.61 -22.56 -29.09
CA ASP A 249 -7.92 -21.28 -29.01
C ASP A 249 -8.39 -20.27 -30.07
N LEU A 250 -8.46 -18.99 -29.70
CA LEU A 250 -8.67 -17.87 -30.60
C LEU A 250 -7.35 -17.13 -30.86
N THR A 251 -7.08 -16.84 -32.12
CA THR A 251 -5.93 -16.02 -32.55
C THR A 251 -6.19 -14.55 -32.23
N PHE A 252 -5.29 -13.89 -31.50
CA PHE A 252 -5.33 -12.42 -31.35
C PHE A 252 -5.05 -11.75 -32.70
N VAL A 253 -5.89 -10.79 -33.07
CA VAL A 253 -5.81 -10.03 -34.34
C VAL A 253 -5.95 -8.51 -34.13
N GLY A 254 -5.76 -8.05 -32.89
CA GLY A 254 -5.88 -6.66 -32.49
C GLY A 254 -4.56 -5.87 -32.58
N SER A 255 -4.53 -4.74 -31.87
CA SER A 255 -3.36 -3.88 -31.70
C SER A 255 -3.41 -3.17 -30.34
N LYS A 256 -2.46 -2.28 -30.04
CA LYS A 256 -2.41 -1.53 -28.77
C LYS A 256 -3.73 -0.77 -28.55
N GLY A 257 -4.43 -1.06 -27.46
CA GLY A 257 -5.73 -0.44 -27.13
C GLY A 257 -6.93 -0.94 -27.95
N VAL A 258 -6.76 -1.90 -28.88
CA VAL A 258 -7.85 -2.47 -29.70
C VAL A 258 -7.77 -3.99 -29.66
N TYR A 259 -8.53 -4.60 -28.75
CA TYR A 259 -8.36 -6.01 -28.41
C TYR A 259 -9.45 -6.88 -29.01
N THR A 260 -9.05 -7.77 -29.93
CA THR A 260 -9.94 -8.69 -30.64
C THR A 260 -9.22 -10.02 -30.89
N TRP A 261 -9.91 -11.12 -30.64
CA TRP A 261 -9.48 -12.49 -30.91
C TRP A 261 -10.49 -13.16 -31.84
N LYS A 262 -10.05 -14.08 -32.70
CA LYS A 262 -10.94 -14.80 -33.64
C LYS A 262 -10.59 -16.27 -33.78
N VAL A 263 -11.62 -17.10 -34.02
CA VAL A 263 -11.46 -18.48 -34.51
C VAL A 263 -12.54 -18.83 -35.52
N THR A 264 -12.18 -19.60 -36.54
CA THR A 264 -13.13 -20.24 -37.45
C THR A 264 -13.18 -21.73 -37.11
N VAL A 265 -14.32 -22.21 -36.61
CA VAL A 265 -14.45 -23.54 -35.98
C VAL A 265 -15.73 -24.25 -36.44
N ASN A 266 -15.69 -25.59 -36.49
CA ASN A 266 -16.91 -26.38 -36.68
C ASN A 266 -17.55 -26.63 -35.30
N LEU A 267 -18.81 -26.23 -35.15
CA LEU A 267 -19.59 -26.44 -33.93
C LEU A 267 -20.69 -27.47 -34.17
N VAL A 268 -21.10 -28.14 -33.09
CA VAL A 268 -22.33 -28.96 -33.02
C VAL A 268 -23.43 -28.23 -32.26
N ALA A 269 -24.64 -28.80 -32.22
CA ALA A 269 -25.69 -28.28 -31.34
C ALA A 269 -25.34 -28.59 -29.88
N GLY A 270 -25.35 -27.58 -29.00
CA GLY A 270 -24.85 -27.69 -27.63
C GLY A 270 -24.60 -26.32 -27.01
N GLU A 271 -23.59 -26.23 -26.15
CA GLU A 271 -23.20 -25.01 -25.43
C GLU A 271 -21.72 -24.69 -25.59
N LEU A 272 -21.34 -23.42 -25.52
CA LEU A 272 -19.95 -22.98 -25.33
C LEU A 272 -19.82 -21.84 -24.32
N LYS A 273 -18.60 -21.61 -23.85
CA LYS A 273 -18.19 -20.48 -23.02
C LYS A 273 -16.82 -19.99 -23.48
N PHE A 274 -16.52 -18.71 -23.28
CA PHE A 274 -15.16 -18.21 -23.46
C PHE A 274 -14.36 -18.41 -22.18
N ARG A 275 -13.11 -18.85 -22.30
CA ARG A 275 -12.22 -19.11 -21.16
C ARG A 275 -10.82 -18.59 -21.47
N MET A 276 -10.12 -18.11 -20.44
CA MET A 276 -8.81 -17.47 -20.55
C MET A 276 -7.72 -18.35 -19.94
N ASP A 277 -6.54 -18.36 -20.55
CA ASP A 277 -5.33 -19.05 -20.05
C ASP A 277 -5.53 -20.56 -19.77
N ASP A 278 -6.48 -21.23 -20.46
CA ASP A 278 -6.93 -22.62 -20.21
C ASP A 278 -7.43 -22.89 -18.77
N ASP A 279 -7.78 -21.84 -18.01
CA ASP A 279 -8.14 -21.91 -16.58
C ASP A 279 -9.54 -21.31 -16.29
N TRP A 280 -10.16 -21.75 -15.19
CA TRP A 280 -11.51 -21.32 -14.83
C TRP A 280 -11.59 -19.98 -14.09
N ALA A 281 -10.47 -19.41 -13.58
CA ALA A 281 -10.48 -18.15 -12.85
C ALA A 281 -11.04 -16.96 -13.67
N VAL A 282 -10.83 -16.94 -14.99
CA VAL A 282 -11.42 -15.95 -15.90
C VAL A 282 -12.17 -16.67 -17.02
N ASN A 283 -13.49 -16.71 -16.90
CA ASN A 283 -14.38 -17.34 -17.86
C ASN A 283 -15.63 -16.46 -18.04
N ILE A 284 -16.06 -16.24 -19.29
CA ILE A 284 -17.12 -15.27 -19.61
C ILE A 284 -18.21 -15.84 -20.53
N GLY A 285 -19.44 -15.42 -20.27
CA GLY A 285 -20.64 -15.90 -20.96
C GLY A 285 -21.84 -14.95 -20.82
N GLY A 286 -23.02 -15.43 -21.17
CA GLY A 286 -24.27 -14.67 -21.13
C GLY A 286 -24.56 -13.94 -22.45
N ASP A 287 -24.97 -12.67 -22.35
CA ASP A 287 -25.32 -11.85 -23.51
C ASP A 287 -24.06 -11.53 -24.35
N LEU A 288 -24.11 -11.83 -25.64
CA LEU A 288 -22.99 -11.59 -26.57
C LEU A 288 -22.62 -10.10 -26.67
N SER A 289 -23.54 -9.17 -26.38
CA SER A 289 -23.26 -7.74 -26.36
C SER A 289 -22.57 -7.24 -25.08
N ALA A 290 -22.65 -8.01 -23.98
CA ALA A 290 -22.15 -7.64 -22.66
C ALA A 290 -21.80 -8.88 -21.82
N LEU A 291 -20.75 -9.60 -22.23
CA LEU A 291 -20.32 -10.85 -21.60
C LEU A 291 -19.88 -10.63 -20.15
N GLN A 292 -20.33 -11.50 -19.25
CA GLN A 292 -20.08 -11.41 -17.81
C GLN A 292 -19.15 -12.53 -17.34
N GLN A 293 -18.26 -12.19 -16.39
CA GLN A 293 -17.51 -13.16 -15.58
C GLN A 293 -18.48 -14.16 -14.94
N ASP A 294 -18.16 -15.45 -15.05
CA ASP A 294 -18.99 -16.58 -14.60
C ASP A 294 -20.41 -16.63 -15.19
N GLY A 295 -20.72 -15.83 -16.22
CA GLY A 295 -22.02 -15.75 -16.88
C GLY A 295 -22.52 -17.07 -17.47
N ALA A 296 -23.78 -17.13 -17.88
CA ALA A 296 -24.39 -18.36 -18.43
C ALA A 296 -23.68 -18.87 -19.69
N ASN A 297 -23.79 -20.18 -19.96
CA ASN A 297 -23.27 -20.75 -21.20
C ASN A 297 -24.04 -20.21 -22.43
N ILE A 298 -23.34 -20.12 -23.56
CA ILE A 298 -23.86 -19.61 -24.83
C ILE A 298 -24.35 -20.81 -25.66
N ALA A 299 -25.65 -20.85 -25.94
CA ALA A 299 -26.27 -21.96 -26.68
C ALA A 299 -26.02 -21.86 -28.20
N ILE A 300 -25.59 -22.97 -28.80
CA ILE A 300 -25.43 -23.14 -30.25
C ILE A 300 -26.55 -24.06 -30.75
N ALA A 301 -27.52 -23.49 -31.48
CA ALA A 301 -28.75 -24.20 -31.84
C ALA A 301 -28.60 -25.22 -32.99
N THR A 302 -27.56 -25.10 -33.84
CA THR A 302 -27.40 -25.95 -35.02
C THR A 302 -25.93 -26.23 -35.31
N ALA A 303 -25.60 -27.44 -35.76
CA ALA A 303 -24.26 -27.76 -36.23
C ALA A 303 -23.89 -26.99 -37.51
N GLY A 304 -22.60 -26.69 -37.69
CA GLY A 304 -22.06 -26.06 -38.89
C GLY A 304 -20.69 -25.41 -38.65
N LYS A 305 -20.19 -24.69 -39.66
CA LYS A 305 -18.97 -23.89 -39.56
C LYS A 305 -19.33 -22.48 -39.06
N TYR A 306 -18.59 -21.96 -38.09
CA TYR A 306 -18.81 -20.66 -37.47
C TYR A 306 -17.53 -19.84 -37.45
N ASP A 307 -17.67 -18.54 -37.68
CA ASP A 307 -16.66 -17.53 -37.36
C ASP A 307 -17.04 -16.89 -36.02
N ILE A 308 -16.13 -16.98 -35.05
CA ILE A 308 -16.26 -16.41 -33.72
C ILE A 308 -15.28 -15.24 -33.59
N GLU A 309 -15.78 -14.12 -33.09
CA GLU A 309 -15.02 -12.92 -32.75
C GLU A 309 -15.29 -12.56 -31.29
N LEU A 310 -14.24 -12.42 -30.48
CA LEU A 310 -14.29 -11.87 -29.12
C LEU A 310 -13.58 -10.52 -29.13
N SER A 311 -14.15 -9.50 -28.49
CA SER A 311 -13.57 -8.16 -28.36
C SER A 311 -13.60 -7.66 -26.90
N ARG A 312 -12.56 -6.95 -26.48
CA ARG A 312 -12.53 -6.20 -25.21
C ARG A 312 -12.51 -4.70 -25.48
N THR A 313 -13.30 -3.98 -24.70
CA THR A 313 -13.46 -2.52 -24.71
C THR A 313 -13.45 -1.97 -23.28
N ALA A 314 -13.55 -0.65 -23.13
CA ALA A 314 -13.69 -0.02 -21.81
C ALA A 314 -14.98 -0.42 -21.06
N SER A 315 -16.02 -0.87 -21.77
CA SER A 315 -17.27 -1.40 -21.18
C SER A 315 -17.27 -2.92 -20.97
N GLY A 316 -16.10 -3.57 -21.05
CA GLY A 316 -15.96 -5.01 -20.88
C GLY A 316 -15.88 -5.78 -22.20
N TYR A 317 -16.31 -7.04 -22.18
CA TYR A 317 -16.21 -7.97 -23.30
C TYR A 317 -17.53 -8.10 -24.08
N SER A 318 -17.41 -8.30 -25.39
CA SER A 318 -18.52 -8.65 -26.28
C SER A 318 -18.04 -9.59 -27.37
N ALA A 319 -18.94 -10.35 -27.99
CA ALA A 319 -18.62 -11.31 -29.02
C ALA A 319 -19.62 -11.34 -30.17
N LYS A 320 -19.23 -11.96 -31.28
CA LYS A 320 -20.08 -12.32 -32.42
C LYS A 320 -19.82 -13.79 -32.75
N ILE A 321 -20.90 -14.53 -33.01
CA ILE A 321 -20.84 -15.94 -33.41
C ILE A 321 -21.68 -16.07 -34.68
N SER A 322 -21.01 -16.01 -35.83
CA SER A 322 -21.63 -15.98 -37.15
C SER A 322 -21.54 -17.35 -37.80
N LYS A 323 -22.66 -17.88 -38.32
CA LYS A 323 -22.65 -19.12 -39.10
C LYS A 323 -22.27 -18.84 -40.56
N ASN A 324 -21.38 -19.67 -41.10
CA ASN A 324 -20.94 -19.67 -42.50
C ASN A 324 -21.75 -20.66 -43.36
#